data_AF-A0A5E4LRW0-F1
#
_entry.id   AF-A0A5E4LRW0-F1
#
_cell.length_a   1.000
_cell.length_b   1.000
_cell.length_c   1.000
_cell.angle_alpha   90.00
_cell.angle_beta   90.00
_cell.angle_gamma   90.00
#
_symmetry.space_group_name_H-M   'P 1'
#
loop_
_entity.id
_entity.type
_entity.pdbx_description
1 polymer ?
#
loop_
_entity_poly.entity_id
_entity_poly.type
_entity_poly.pdbx_seq_one_letter_code
_entity_poly.pdbx_strand_id
1 'polypeptide(L)'
;MQSIEAFLSLLFFITILIPILPNTEQPDHSLYQIQLAEDVWRVLYLRGDFQSLSELGRPKIESDLGIIGNQTSLCFFIEGIEYTNCRSGEPHKKLVSISKTIIFNGALKKTTFSISSR
;
A
#
# COMPACT_ATOMS: atom_id res chain seq x y z
N MET A 1 15.52 -46.85 32.90
CA MET A 1 16.30 -46.37 31.73
C MET A 1 15.42 -45.74 30.66
N GLN A 2 14.28 -46.34 30.29
CA GLN A 2 13.35 -45.82 29.27
C GLN A 2 12.85 -44.37 29.49
N SER A 3 12.68 -43.94 30.74
CA SER A 3 12.19 -42.59 31.08
C SER A 3 13.19 -41.46 30.78
N ILE A 4 14.49 -41.74 30.88
CA ILE A 4 15.55 -40.75 30.60
C ILE A 4 15.72 -40.57 29.08
N GLU A 5 15.61 -41.66 28.33
CA GLU A 5 15.72 -41.66 26.87
C GLU A 5 14.54 -40.92 26.22
N ALA A 6 13.34 -41.10 26.76
CA ALA A 6 12.16 -40.34 26.35
C ALA A 6 12.31 -38.83 26.62
N PHE A 7 12.90 -38.46 27.76
CA PHE A 7 13.16 -37.05 28.11
C PHE A 7 14.17 -36.40 27.15
N LEU A 8 15.25 -37.11 26.82
CA LEU A 8 16.27 -36.63 25.88
C LEU A 8 15.73 -36.51 24.44
N SER A 9 14.88 -37.46 24.04
CA SER A 9 14.22 -37.44 22.73
C SER A 9 13.26 -36.26 22.61
N LEU A 10 12.49 -35.97 23.66
CA LEU A 10 11.61 -34.81 23.72
C LEU A 10 12.41 -33.51 23.67
N LEU A 11 13.50 -33.42 24.42
CA LEU A 11 14.36 -32.23 24.45
C LEU A 11 14.95 -31.94 23.05
N PHE A 12 15.42 -32.99 22.39
CA PHE A 12 15.93 -32.90 21.02
C PHE A 12 14.84 -32.44 20.03
N PHE A 13 13.64 -33.02 20.15
CA PHE A 13 12.49 -32.65 19.33
C PHE A 13 12.10 -31.17 19.53
N ILE A 14 12.08 -30.69 20.76
CA ILE A 14 11.77 -29.28 21.08
C ILE A 14 12.84 -28.34 20.51
N THR A 15 14.13 -28.68 20.66
CA THR A 15 15.22 -27.86 20.11
C THR A 15 15.21 -27.78 18.59
N ILE A 16 14.70 -28.82 17.91
CA ILE A 16 14.52 -28.82 16.45
C ILE A 16 13.26 -28.04 16.05
N LEU A 17 12.18 -28.10 16.83
CA LEU A 17 10.93 -27.42 16.52
C LEU A 17 10.98 -25.90 16.72
N ILE A 18 11.69 -25.41 17.74
CA ILE A 18 11.79 -23.97 18.04
C ILE A 18 12.28 -23.14 16.83
N PRO A 19 13.32 -23.52 16.07
CA PRO A 19 13.74 -22.77 14.88
C PRO A 19 12.87 -22.98 13.64
N ILE A 20 11.99 -23.99 13.63
CA ILE A 20 11.07 -24.29 12.50
C ILE A 20 9.71 -23.65 12.72
N LEU A 21 9.39 -23.20 13.95
CA LEU A 21 8.25 -22.33 14.14
C LEU A 21 8.44 -21.14 13.20
N PRO A 22 7.55 -20.94 12.22
CA PRO A 22 7.64 -19.75 11.40
C PRO A 22 7.55 -18.60 12.38
N ASN A 23 8.62 -17.79 12.45
CA ASN A 23 8.46 -16.43 12.92
C ASN A 23 7.32 -15.90 12.08
N THR A 24 6.15 -15.72 12.68
CA THR A 24 5.09 -14.91 12.10
C THR A 24 5.63 -13.49 12.14
N GLU A 25 6.61 -13.20 11.28
CA GLU A 25 6.94 -11.85 10.88
C GLU A 25 5.62 -11.25 10.46
N GLN A 26 5.22 -10.18 11.16
CA GLN A 26 4.09 -9.38 10.77
C GLN A 26 4.21 -9.13 9.26
N PRO A 27 3.14 -9.36 8.48
CA PRO A 27 3.19 -9.19 7.04
C PRO A 27 3.80 -7.83 6.75
N ASP A 28 4.83 -7.80 5.91
CA ASP A 28 5.53 -6.57 5.54
C ASP A 28 4.51 -5.64 4.87
N HIS A 29 3.91 -4.76 5.68
CA HIS A 29 2.80 -3.90 5.28
C HIS A 29 3.19 -3.02 4.08
N SER A 30 4.49 -2.84 3.85
CA SER A 30 5.03 -2.09 2.72
C SER A 30 4.69 -2.73 1.37
N LEU A 31 4.76 -4.07 1.23
CA LEU A 31 4.49 -4.74 -0.04
C LEU A 31 3.01 -4.66 -0.43
N TYR A 32 2.12 -4.90 0.53
CA TYR A 32 0.68 -4.77 0.32
C TYR A 32 0.29 -3.32 -0.05
N GLN A 33 0.88 -2.33 0.62
CA GLN A 33 0.65 -0.92 0.31
C GLN A 33 1.17 -0.54 -1.08
N ILE A 34 2.32 -1.07 -1.50
CA ILE A 34 2.82 -0.90 -2.88
C ILE A 34 1.84 -1.50 -3.88
N GLN A 35 1.38 -2.72 -3.64
CA GLN A 35 0.45 -3.40 -4.53
C GLN A 35 -0.87 -2.63 -4.66
N LEU A 36 -1.41 -2.16 -3.53
CA LEU A 36 -2.63 -1.35 -3.53
C LEU A 36 -2.43 -0.02 -4.26
N ALA A 37 -1.28 0.65 -4.07
CA ALA A 37 -0.97 1.87 -4.79
C ALA A 37 -0.89 1.63 -6.30
N GLU A 38 -0.28 0.53 -6.73
CA GLU A 38 -0.19 0.12 -8.13
C GLU A 38 -1.56 -0.20 -8.74
N ASP A 39 -2.43 -0.88 -8.00
CA ASP A 39 -3.76 -1.26 -8.48
C ASP A 39 -4.68 -0.04 -8.62
N VAL A 40 -4.71 0.86 -7.62
CA VAL A 40 -5.47 2.12 -7.71
C VAL A 40 -4.94 2.98 -8.87
N TRP A 41 -3.61 3.08 -9.01
CA TRP A 41 -3.00 3.78 -10.12
C TRP A 41 -3.42 3.21 -11.48
N ARG A 42 -3.39 1.88 -11.62
CA ARG A 42 -3.77 1.20 -12.86
C ARG A 42 -5.22 1.47 -13.25
N VAL A 43 -6.14 1.45 -12.28
CA VAL A 43 -7.55 1.76 -12.52
C VAL A 43 -7.74 3.19 -13.03
N LEU A 44 -7.11 4.17 -12.37
CA LEU A 44 -7.15 5.58 -12.81
C LEU A 44 -6.54 5.77 -14.21
N TYR A 45 -5.45 5.04 -14.50
CA TYR A 45 -4.79 5.11 -15.80
C TYR A 45 -5.64 4.52 -16.92
N LEU A 46 -6.22 3.33 -16.72
CA LEU A 46 -7.04 2.65 -17.73
C LEU A 46 -8.34 3.40 -18.03
N ARG A 47 -8.90 4.13 -17.05
CA ARG A 47 -10.06 5.00 -17.27
C ARG A 47 -9.72 6.28 -18.04
N GLY A 48 -8.44 6.56 -18.25
CA GLY A 48 -7.96 7.79 -18.86
C GLY A 48 -8.11 9.01 -17.95
N ASP A 49 -8.37 8.81 -16.65
CA ASP A 49 -8.65 9.92 -15.73
C ASP A 49 -7.44 10.86 -15.62
N PHE A 50 -6.21 10.37 -15.83
CA PHE A 50 -5.00 11.20 -15.87
C PHE A 50 -4.94 12.19 -17.01
N GLN A 51 -5.61 11.92 -18.14
CA GLN A 51 -5.72 12.90 -19.24
C GLN A 51 -6.61 14.08 -18.84
N SER A 52 -7.47 13.88 -17.85
CA SER A 52 -8.40 14.86 -17.29
C SER A 52 -7.92 15.50 -15.98
N LEU A 53 -6.64 15.36 -15.61
CA LEU A 53 -6.05 16.04 -14.43
C LEU A 53 -6.12 17.59 -14.49
N SER A 54 -6.69 18.17 -15.56
CA SER A 54 -7.15 19.56 -15.56
C SER A 54 -8.29 19.77 -14.55
N GLU A 55 -8.61 21.02 -14.23
CA GLU A 55 -9.64 21.38 -13.25
C GLU A 55 -11.01 20.72 -13.50
N LEU A 56 -11.31 20.30 -14.74
CA LEU A 56 -12.57 19.63 -15.10
C LEU A 56 -12.65 18.15 -14.70
N GLY A 57 -11.56 17.38 -14.72
CA GLY A 57 -11.59 15.95 -14.34
C GLY A 57 -11.21 15.70 -12.89
N ARG A 58 -10.62 16.70 -12.24
CA ARG A 58 -10.27 16.68 -10.82
C ARG A 58 -11.45 16.28 -9.89
N PRO A 59 -12.69 16.80 -10.04
CA PRO A 59 -13.79 16.44 -9.15
C PRO A 59 -14.16 14.95 -9.21
N LYS A 60 -14.04 14.33 -10.39
CA LYS A 60 -14.32 12.90 -10.57
C LYS A 60 -13.28 12.04 -9.87
N ILE A 61 -12.00 12.38 -10.02
CA ILE A 61 -10.89 11.70 -9.35
C ILE A 61 -11.00 11.86 -7.83
N GLU A 62 -11.31 13.05 -7.34
CA GLU A 62 -11.51 13.32 -5.90
C GLU A 62 -12.68 12.49 -5.33
N SER A 63 -13.79 12.36 -6.07
CA SER A 63 -14.92 11.52 -5.67
C SER A 63 -14.51 10.04 -5.56
N ASP A 64 -13.89 9.49 -6.61
CA ASP A 64 -13.52 8.08 -6.66
C ASP A 64 -12.45 7.73 -5.61
N LEU A 65 -11.41 8.57 -5.49
CA LEU A 65 -10.39 8.41 -4.45
C LEU A 65 -10.97 8.63 -3.06
N GLY A 66 -11.95 9.52 -2.90
CA GLY A 66 -12.67 9.73 -1.64
C GLY A 66 -13.42 8.49 -1.17
N ILE A 67 -14.10 7.79 -2.08
CA ILE A 67 -14.78 6.52 -1.81
C ILE A 67 -13.76 5.46 -1.38
N ILE A 68 -12.68 5.28 -2.15
CA ILE A 68 -11.63 4.31 -1.84
C ILE A 68 -10.99 4.64 -0.48
N GLY A 69 -10.62 5.90 -0.26
CA GLY A 69 -10.00 6.35 0.98
C GLY A 69 -10.88 6.13 2.22
N ASN A 70 -12.20 6.24 2.08
CA ASN A 70 -13.14 5.93 3.16
C ASN A 70 -13.25 4.42 3.43
N GLN A 71 -13.10 3.58 2.42
CA GLN A 71 -13.15 2.12 2.56
C GLN A 71 -11.83 1.54 3.10
N THR A 72 -10.70 2.15 2.73
CA THR A 72 -9.37 1.63 3.06
C THR A 72 -8.69 2.39 4.20
N SER A 73 -9.28 3.47 4.70
CA SER A 73 -8.65 4.41 5.65
C SER A 73 -7.31 4.96 5.14
N LEU A 74 -7.22 5.22 3.83
CA LEU A 74 -6.03 5.75 3.18
C LEU A 74 -6.24 7.18 2.68
N CYS A 75 -5.11 7.85 2.55
CA CYS A 75 -4.93 9.15 1.93
C CYS A 75 -4.26 8.96 0.58
N PHE A 76 -4.76 9.65 -0.44
CA PHE A 76 -4.23 9.56 -1.79
C PHE A 76 -3.71 10.92 -2.26
N PHE A 77 -2.52 10.89 -2.86
CA PHE A 77 -1.86 12.08 -3.38
C PHE A 77 -1.39 11.84 -4.81
N ILE A 78 -1.62 12.83 -5.69
CA ILE A 78 -1.08 12.86 -7.05
C ILE A 78 -0.25 14.12 -7.18
N GLU A 79 1.04 14.00 -7.54
CA GLU A 79 1.98 15.14 -7.58
C GLU A 79 2.08 15.91 -6.24
N GLY A 80 1.82 15.23 -5.12
CA GLY A 80 1.80 15.85 -3.78
C GLY A 80 0.51 16.62 -3.46
N ILE A 81 -0.44 16.70 -4.39
CA ILE A 81 -1.78 17.24 -4.16
C ILE A 81 -2.64 16.14 -3.55
N GLU A 82 -3.31 16.44 -2.45
CA GLU A 82 -4.25 15.55 -1.77
C GLU A 82 -5.60 15.47 -2.51
N TYR A 83 -6.12 14.25 -2.69
CA TYR A 83 -7.40 13.98 -3.39
C TYR A 83 -8.45 13.34 -2.49
N THR A 84 -8.12 13.08 -1.23
CA THR A 84 -9.02 12.52 -0.22
C THR A 84 -9.03 13.42 0.97
N ASN A 85 -10.16 13.54 1.67
CA ASN A 85 -10.18 14.33 2.91
C ASN A 85 -9.50 13.55 4.05
N CYS A 86 -8.19 13.70 4.17
CA CYS A 86 -7.45 13.24 5.33
C CYS A 86 -7.37 14.35 6.36
N ARG A 87 -7.45 13.98 7.64
CA ARG A 87 -7.49 14.97 8.72
C ARG A 87 -6.21 15.81 8.70
N SER A 88 -6.34 17.05 8.24
CA SER A 88 -5.29 18.06 8.25
C SER A 88 -4.80 18.28 9.68
N GLY A 89 -3.57 17.88 9.98
CA GLY A 89 -2.93 18.15 11.27
C GLY A 89 -1.96 17.09 11.77
N GLU A 90 -2.05 15.84 11.30
CA GLU A 90 -1.06 14.80 11.63
C GLU A 90 0.01 14.72 10.53
N PRO A 91 1.29 14.54 10.89
CA PRO A 91 2.31 14.26 9.90
C PRO A 91 2.01 12.87 9.29
N HIS A 92 1.32 12.87 8.16
CA HIS A 92 1.07 11.67 7.36
C HIS A 92 2.41 10.99 7.10
N LYS A 93 2.62 9.83 7.72
CA LYS A 93 3.78 8.99 7.41
C LYS A 93 3.57 8.57 5.97
N LYS A 94 4.35 9.13 5.05
CA LYS A 94 4.24 8.87 3.60
C LYS A 94 4.51 7.38 3.36
N LEU A 95 3.43 6.60 3.30
CA LEU A 95 3.48 5.15 3.18
C LEU A 95 3.37 4.87 1.70
N VAL A 96 4.52 4.78 1.04
CA VAL A 96 4.66 4.41 -0.37
C VAL A 96 4.37 5.53 -1.36
N SER A 97 5.29 5.67 -2.31
CA SER A 97 5.15 6.54 -3.47
C SER A 97 5.70 5.83 -4.70
N ILE A 98 4.88 5.79 -5.73
CA ILE A 98 5.24 5.21 -7.01
C ILE A 98 5.33 6.33 -8.04
N SER A 99 6.38 6.29 -8.86
CA SER A 99 6.53 7.19 -10.00
C SER A 99 6.24 6.43 -11.28
N LYS A 100 5.32 6.96 -12.08
CA LYS A 100 4.83 6.34 -13.32
C LYS A 100 4.79 7.37 -14.43
N THR A 101 4.91 6.92 -15.67
CA THR A 101 4.77 7.79 -16.84
C THR A 101 3.34 7.72 -17.36
N ILE A 102 2.70 8.87 -17.50
CA ILE A 102 1.39 9.02 -18.13
C ILE A 102 1.51 9.71 -19.47
N ILE A 103 0.50 9.54 -20.32
CA ILE A 103 0.28 10.39 -21.48
C ILE A 103 -0.67 11.50 -21.05
N PHE A 104 -0.18 12.74 -21.04
CA PHE A 104 -0.94 13.94 -20.68
C PHE A 104 -0.92 14.90 -21.87
N ASN A 105 -2.09 15.21 -22.44
CA ASN A 105 -2.21 16.06 -23.63
C ASN A 105 -1.30 15.63 -24.80
N GLY A 106 -1.14 14.32 -25.01
CA GLY A 106 -0.28 13.77 -26.06
C GLY A 106 1.22 13.74 -25.73
N ALA A 107 1.64 14.27 -24.59
CA ALA A 107 3.02 14.25 -24.13
C ALA A 107 3.25 13.22 -23.01
N LEU A 108 4.43 12.61 -22.96
CA LEU A 108 4.83 11.76 -21.85
C LEU A 108 5.19 12.62 -20.64
N LYS A 109 4.51 12.41 -19.52
CA LYS A 109 4.76 13.11 -18.26
C LYS A 109 5.01 12.10 -17.16
N LYS A 110 6.09 12.29 -16.38
CA LYS A 110 6.30 11.52 -15.16
C LYS A 110 5.39 12.09 -14.06
N THR A 111 4.64 11.22 -13.43
CA THR A 111 3.70 11.55 -12.35
C THR A 111 3.94 10.66 -11.15
N THR A 112 3.83 11.23 -9.96
CA THR A 112 4.00 10.55 -8.68
C THR A 112 2.64 10.34 -8.06
N PHE A 113 2.35 9.09 -7.71
CA PHE A 113 1.19 8.70 -6.93
C PHE A 113 1.67 8.23 -5.56
N SER A 114 1.10 8.79 -4.50
CA SER A 114 1.47 8.43 -3.13
C SER A 114 0.24 8.04 -2.35
N ILE A 115 0.40 7.09 -1.45
CA ILE A 115 -0.62 6.77 -0.45
C ILE A 115 -0.07 7.06 0.95
N SER A 116 -0.96 7.21 1.92
CA SER A 116 -0.60 7.29 3.33
C SER A 116 -1.75 6.73 4.17
N SER A 117 -1.44 6.23 5.36
CA SER A 117 -2.49 5.93 6.33
C SER A 117 -3.07 7.22 6.89
N ARG A 118 -4.38 7.20 7.15
CA ARG A 118 -5.05 8.23 7.94
C ARG A 118 -4.56 8.25 9.38
#